data_AF-A0A7W6LW05-F1
#
_entry.id   AF-A0A7W6LW05-F1
#
_cell.length_a   1.000
_cell.length_b   1.000
_cell.length_c   1.000
_cell.angle_alpha   90.00
_cell.angle_beta   90.00
_cell.angle_gamma   90.00
#
_symmetry.space_group_name_H-M   'P 1'
#
loop_
_entity.id
_entity.type
_entity.pdbx_description
1 polymer ?
#
loop_
_entity_poly.entity_id
_entity_poly.type
_entity_poly.pdbx_seq_one_letter_code
_entity_poly.pdbx_strand_id
1 'polypeptide(L)'
;MTNGISRQPETEAPDAAPPAIQFLSLTEDEFVDRFQPVPNHLLATAGFDFGRGGCLFEASDPDLAFIRSQPMPNVWTVIDGDECLEITDGMHTVNRLGYLLTERPCPPDIMVSVPLDF
;
A
#
# COMPACT_ATOMS: atom_id res chain seq x y z
N MET A 1 -60.55 1.40 -5.16
CA MET A 1 -59.36 1.20 -5.99
C MET A 1 -58.15 1.46 -5.10
N THR A 2 -57.28 0.48 -5.04
CA THR A 2 -56.04 0.38 -4.26
C THR A 2 -55.04 1.47 -4.61
N ASN A 3 -54.31 1.97 -3.62
CA ASN A 3 -52.83 1.98 -3.65
C ASN A 3 -52.30 2.25 -2.24
N GLY A 4 -51.88 1.17 -1.58
CA GLY A 4 -51.06 1.23 -0.39
C GLY A 4 -49.66 1.67 -0.78
N ILE A 5 -49.19 2.77 -0.19
CA ILE A 5 -47.79 3.15 -0.22
C ILE A 5 -47.15 2.48 1.00
N SER A 6 -46.56 1.30 0.76
CA SER A 6 -45.68 0.65 1.71
C SER A 6 -44.49 1.56 1.99
N ARG A 7 -44.35 2.01 3.24
CA ARG A 7 -43.08 2.54 3.74
C ARG A 7 -42.05 1.40 3.69
N GLN A 8 -41.03 1.54 2.87
CA GLN A 8 -39.82 0.74 3.06
C GLN A 8 -39.16 1.23 4.36
N PRO A 9 -38.69 0.35 5.25
CA PRO A 9 -37.79 0.78 6.31
C PRO A 9 -36.43 1.04 5.66
N GLU A 10 -36.00 2.29 5.66
CA GLU A 10 -34.58 2.62 5.54
C GLU A 10 -33.87 1.84 6.65
N THR A 11 -33.09 0.83 6.24
CA THR A 11 -32.21 0.12 7.15
C THR A 11 -31.05 1.06 7.45
N GLU A 12 -31.25 1.89 8.46
CA GLU A 12 -30.19 2.61 9.15
C GLU A 12 -29.26 1.56 9.73
N ALA A 13 -28.09 1.37 9.09
CA ALA A 13 -27.03 0.56 9.65
C ALA A 13 -26.59 1.23 10.97
N PRO A 14 -26.53 0.48 12.08
CA PRO A 14 -26.28 1.06 13.39
C PRO A 14 -24.83 1.57 13.42
N ASP A 15 -24.68 2.79 13.92
CA ASP A 15 -23.52 3.35 14.64
C ASP A 15 -22.34 2.37 14.84
N ALA A 16 -21.62 2.06 13.76
CA ALA A 16 -20.37 1.32 13.84
C ALA A 16 -19.31 2.38 14.13
N ALA A 17 -18.70 2.31 15.32
CA ALA A 17 -17.49 3.07 15.62
C ALA A 17 -16.54 2.96 14.40
N PRO A 18 -15.90 4.07 13.97
CA PRO A 18 -14.99 4.01 12.83
C PRO A 18 -14.00 2.87 13.03
N PRO A 19 -13.70 2.07 11.98
CA PRO A 19 -12.81 0.95 12.12
C PRO A 19 -11.50 1.45 12.73
N ALA A 20 -11.11 0.82 13.85
CA ALA A 20 -9.86 1.15 14.49
C ALA A 20 -8.73 0.70 13.55
N ILE A 21 -7.94 1.65 13.06
CA ILE A 21 -6.76 1.36 12.25
C ILE A 21 -5.83 0.47 13.08
N GLN A 22 -5.51 -0.71 12.55
CA GLN A 22 -4.59 -1.65 13.19
C GLN A 22 -3.18 -1.39 12.68
N PHE A 23 -2.22 -1.24 13.59
CA PHE A 23 -0.81 -1.10 13.23
C PHE A 23 -0.15 -2.48 13.21
N LEU A 24 0.52 -2.81 12.11
CA LEU A 24 1.18 -4.09 11.89
C LEU A 24 2.65 -3.86 11.52
N SER A 25 3.55 -4.31 12.38
CA SER A 25 4.98 -4.37 12.08
C SER A 25 5.30 -5.74 11.48
N LEU A 26 6.01 -5.77 10.35
CA LEU A 26 6.44 -6.98 9.65
C LEU A 26 7.95 -6.99 9.44
N THR A 27 8.53 -8.17 9.26
CA THR A 27 9.89 -8.28 8.70
C THR A 27 9.88 -8.14 7.18
N GLU A 28 11.04 -7.89 6.57
CA GLU A 28 11.19 -7.87 5.10
C GLU A 28 10.70 -9.19 4.47
N ASP A 29 11.10 -10.34 5.02
CA ASP A 29 10.67 -11.66 4.54
C ASP A 29 9.15 -11.82 4.56
N GLU A 30 8.49 -11.36 5.64
CA GLU A 30 7.03 -11.41 5.74
C GLU A 30 6.36 -10.49 4.73
N PHE A 31 6.91 -9.31 4.49
CA PHE A 31 6.42 -8.39 3.46
C PHE A 31 6.50 -9.04 2.07
N VAL A 32 7.64 -9.65 1.75
CA VAL A 32 7.87 -10.32 0.46
C VAL A 32 6.91 -11.50 0.25
N ASP A 33 6.76 -12.38 1.25
CA ASP A 33 5.86 -13.54 1.18
C ASP A 33 4.39 -13.12 1.04
N ARG A 34 3.96 -12.14 1.85
CA ARG A 34 2.56 -11.71 1.92
C ARG A 34 2.15 -10.92 0.68
N PHE A 35 2.96 -9.97 0.24
CA PHE A 35 2.54 -8.97 -0.75
C PHE A 35 3.14 -9.18 -2.14
N GLN A 36 4.29 -9.86 -2.23
CA GLN A 36 4.98 -10.18 -3.49
C GLN A 36 5.32 -8.92 -4.31
N PRO A 37 6.43 -8.22 -3.97
CA PRO A 37 6.90 -7.05 -4.71
C PRO A 37 7.11 -7.36 -6.19
N VAL A 38 6.74 -6.39 -7.03
CA VAL A 38 6.81 -6.46 -8.49
C VAL A 38 8.08 -5.72 -8.95
N PRO A 39 8.93 -6.36 -9.77
CA PRO A 39 10.10 -5.71 -10.33
C PRO A 39 9.75 -4.46 -11.15
N ASN A 40 10.56 -3.42 -11.01
CA ASN A 40 10.45 -2.21 -11.81
C ASN A 40 10.87 -2.51 -13.26
N HIS A 41 9.90 -2.57 -14.16
CA HIS A 41 10.12 -2.82 -15.58
C HIS A 41 10.65 -1.60 -16.36
N LEU A 42 10.62 -0.40 -15.77
CA LEU A 42 11.11 0.85 -16.37
C LEU A 42 12.63 0.99 -16.20
N LEU A 43 13.19 0.40 -15.15
CA LEU A 43 14.61 0.45 -14.84
C LEU A 43 15.16 -0.92 -14.44
N ALA A 44 15.90 -1.56 -15.35
CA ALA A 44 16.47 -2.89 -15.12
C ALA A 44 17.50 -2.96 -13.97
N THR A 45 18.07 -1.82 -13.58
CA THR A 45 19.03 -1.69 -12.48
C THR A 45 18.41 -1.01 -11.26
N ALA A 46 17.09 -1.07 -11.10
CA ALA A 46 16.41 -0.55 -9.93
C ALA A 46 16.97 -1.18 -8.64
N GLY A 47 16.93 -0.41 -7.54
CA GLY A 47 17.26 -0.93 -6.21
C GLY A 47 16.15 -1.82 -5.64
N PHE A 48 16.35 -2.32 -4.41
CA PHE A 48 15.39 -3.16 -3.68
C PHE A 48 15.08 -4.47 -4.42
N ASP A 49 16.07 -5.35 -4.51
CA ASP A 49 15.92 -6.68 -5.11
C ASP A 49 15.58 -7.72 -4.03
N PHE A 50 14.33 -8.20 -4.06
CA PHE A 50 13.82 -9.24 -3.16
C PHE A 50 13.95 -10.65 -3.78
N GLY A 51 14.89 -10.86 -4.69
CA GLY A 51 15.17 -12.14 -5.37
C GLY A 51 14.48 -12.30 -6.73
N ARG A 52 13.74 -11.29 -7.21
CA ARG A 52 13.06 -11.28 -8.53
C ARG A 52 13.52 -10.12 -9.43
N GLY A 53 14.47 -9.31 -8.98
CA GLY A 53 14.91 -8.08 -9.62
C GLY A 53 14.54 -6.83 -8.81
N GLY A 54 15.19 -5.72 -9.13
CA GLY A 54 14.96 -4.43 -8.46
C GLY A 54 13.53 -3.94 -8.57
N CYS A 55 12.91 -3.62 -7.43
CA CYS A 55 11.49 -3.26 -7.33
C CYS A 55 11.26 -1.76 -7.10
N LEU A 56 12.31 -0.96 -6.88
CA LEU A 56 12.14 0.47 -6.58
C LEU A 56 11.75 1.28 -7.81
N PHE A 57 10.62 1.96 -7.73
CA PHE A 57 10.21 3.02 -8.66
C PHE A 57 10.62 4.37 -8.05
N GLU A 58 11.38 5.17 -8.78
CA GLU A 58 11.85 6.45 -8.27
C GLU A 58 10.74 7.51 -8.32
N ALA A 59 11.03 8.71 -7.81
CA ALA A 59 10.12 9.85 -7.89
C ALA A 59 10.22 10.61 -9.23
N SER A 60 10.65 9.92 -10.29
CA SER A 60 10.76 10.48 -11.64
C SER A 60 9.39 10.55 -12.30
N ASP A 61 9.17 11.47 -13.25
CA ASP A 61 7.89 11.61 -13.96
C ASP A 61 7.32 10.30 -14.54
N PRO A 62 8.10 9.43 -15.26
CA PRO A 62 7.57 8.18 -15.79
C PRO A 62 7.17 7.18 -14.69
N ASP A 63 7.96 7.10 -13.62
CA ASP A 63 7.70 6.23 -12.48
C ASP A 63 6.46 6.69 -11.71
N LEU A 64 6.35 7.98 -11.42
CA LEU A 64 5.19 8.56 -10.77
C LEU A 64 3.91 8.39 -11.60
N ALA A 65 3.99 8.57 -12.91
CA ALA A 65 2.85 8.34 -13.80
C ALA A 65 2.40 6.88 -13.77
N PHE A 66 3.35 5.94 -13.78
CA PHE A 66 3.06 4.52 -13.65
C PHE A 66 2.44 4.18 -12.28
N ILE A 67 3.09 4.57 -11.18
CA ILE A 67 2.61 4.31 -9.82
C ILE A 67 1.23 4.90 -9.56
N ARG A 68 0.97 6.14 -10.00
CA ARG A 68 -0.36 6.77 -9.87
C ARG A 68 -1.46 6.10 -10.67
N SER A 69 -1.11 5.31 -11.68
CA SER A 69 -2.07 4.49 -12.45
C SER A 69 -2.39 3.14 -11.79
N GLN A 70 -1.64 2.75 -10.76
CA GLN A 70 -1.84 1.49 -10.03
C GLN A 70 -2.93 1.63 -8.95
N PRO A 71 -3.54 0.52 -8.52
CA PRO A 71 -4.43 0.53 -7.36
C PRO A 71 -3.67 0.98 -6.10
N MET A 72 -4.18 2.00 -5.40
CA MET A 72 -3.55 2.54 -4.19
C MET A 72 -3.20 1.50 -3.11
N PRO A 73 -4.02 0.46 -2.85
CA PRO A 73 -3.67 -0.57 -1.87
C PRO A 73 -2.43 -1.41 -2.23
N ASN A 74 -2.00 -1.38 -3.49
CA ASN A 74 -0.81 -2.10 -3.97
C ASN A 74 0.44 -1.21 -3.96
N VAL A 75 0.29 0.09 -3.69
CA VAL A 75 1.39 1.05 -3.69
C VAL A 75 1.92 1.18 -2.27
N TRP A 76 3.24 1.10 -2.15
CA TRP A 76 3.97 1.24 -0.91
C TRP A 76 5.04 2.30 -1.09
N THR A 77 5.44 2.93 0.00
CA THR A 77 6.52 3.91 0.00
C THR A 77 7.69 3.41 0.81
N VAL A 78 8.89 3.53 0.25
CA VAL A 78 10.13 3.40 1.01
C VAL A 78 10.48 4.78 1.54
N ILE A 79 10.57 4.91 2.86
CA ILE A 79 10.94 6.14 3.55
C ILE A 79 12.27 5.98 4.29
N ASP A 80 12.99 7.09 4.41
CA ASP A 80 14.11 7.24 5.34
C ASP A 80 13.53 7.62 6.70
N GLY A 81 13.40 6.63 7.57
CA GLY A 81 12.89 6.79 8.93
C GLY A 81 13.95 7.39 9.86
N ASP A 82 13.62 7.51 11.15
CA ASP A 82 14.54 8.08 12.13
C ASP A 82 15.81 7.23 12.36
N GLU A 83 15.68 5.90 12.34
CA GLU A 83 16.79 4.97 12.66
C GLU A 83 17.22 4.10 11.46
N CYS A 84 16.29 3.78 10.55
CA CYS A 84 16.52 2.92 9.41
C CYS A 84 15.54 3.25 8.27
N LEU A 85 15.73 2.63 7.11
CA LEU A 85 14.72 2.71 6.05
C LEU A 85 13.51 1.86 6.44
N GLU A 86 12.34 2.31 6.03
CA GLU A 86 11.08 1.62 6.31
C GLU A 86 10.23 1.54 5.04
N ILE A 87 9.56 0.40 4.83
CA ILE A 87 8.47 0.28 3.87
C ILE A 87 7.16 0.50 4.61
N THR A 88 6.33 1.41 4.12
CA THR A 88 4.99 1.68 4.67
C THR A 88 3.93 1.73 3.56
N ASP A 89 2.67 1.43 3.92
CA ASP A 89 1.57 1.39 2.97
C ASP A 89 1.20 2.79 2.43
N GLY A 90 0.70 2.82 1.20
CA GLY A 90 0.24 4.03 0.55
C GLY A 90 1.35 4.85 -0.10
N MET A 91 0.97 6.05 -0.57
CA MET A 91 1.80 6.93 -1.39
C MET A 91 2.22 8.17 -0.60
N HIS A 92 3.34 8.09 0.13
CA HIS A 92 3.86 9.19 0.93
C HIS A 92 4.76 10.11 0.10
N THR A 93 4.87 11.37 0.52
CA THR A 93 5.64 12.39 -0.21
C THR A 93 6.83 12.95 0.56
N VAL A 94 6.88 12.74 1.87
CA VAL A 94 7.93 13.24 2.77
C VAL A 94 8.87 12.10 3.13
N ASN A 95 10.16 12.41 3.26
CA ASN A 95 11.24 11.45 3.56
C ASN A 95 11.23 10.20 2.66
N ARG A 96 10.70 10.34 1.44
CA ARG A 96 10.56 9.24 0.49
C ARG A 96 11.83 9.03 -0.31
N LEU A 97 12.29 7.79 -0.36
CA LEU A 97 13.27 7.31 -1.34
C LEU A 97 12.61 6.93 -2.67
N GLY A 98 11.52 6.17 -2.61
CA GLY A 98 10.76 5.76 -3.79
C GLY A 98 9.52 4.98 -3.43
N TYR A 99 8.94 4.32 -4.43
CA TYR A 99 7.73 3.52 -4.30
C TYR A 99 7.99 2.06 -4.66
N LEU A 100 7.23 1.17 -4.06
CA LEU A 100 7.14 -0.24 -4.45
C LEU A 100 5.72 -0.53 -4.92
N LEU A 101 5.59 -1.54 -5.79
CA LEU A 101 4.32 -2.09 -6.22
C LEU A 101 4.27 -3.56 -5.81
N THR A 102 3.14 -4.02 -5.28
CA THR A 102 2.94 -5.41 -4.88
C THR A 102 1.84 -6.08 -5.70
N GLU A 103 1.93 -7.40 -5.89
CA GLU A 103 0.87 -8.16 -6.57
C GLU A 103 -0.41 -8.23 -5.72
N ARG A 104 -0.25 -8.28 -4.39
CA ARG A 104 -1.38 -8.33 -3.44
C ARG A 104 -1.55 -7.00 -2.71
N PRO A 105 -2.79 -6.54 -2.51
CA PRO A 105 -3.06 -5.27 -1.84
C PRO A 105 -2.84 -5.37 -0.33
N CYS A 106 -2.50 -4.23 0.29
CA CYS A 106 -2.66 -4.02 1.71
C CYS A 106 -4.16 -4.12 2.08
N PRO A 107 -4.54 -4.94 3.08
CA PRO A 107 -5.90 -4.96 3.63
C PRO A 107 -6.39 -3.57 4.03
N PRO A 108 -7.72 -3.32 3.98
CA PRO A 108 -8.26 -2.08 4.53
C PRO A 108 -8.07 -2.02 6.06
N ASP A 109 -8.08 -0.80 6.60
CA ASP A 109 -8.03 -0.52 8.03
C ASP A 109 -6.79 -1.05 8.78
N ILE A 110 -5.69 -1.28 8.04
CA ILE A 110 -4.39 -1.55 8.63
C ILE A 110 -3.37 -0.53 8.14
N MET A 111 -2.41 -0.21 9.00
CA MET A 111 -1.19 0.49 8.66
C MET A 111 -0.01 -0.46 8.86
N VAL A 112 0.82 -0.59 7.85
CA VAL A 112 1.95 -1.53 7.86
C VAL A 112 3.26 -0.75 7.92
N SER A 113 4.18 -1.24 8.76
CA SER A 113 5.56 -0.75 8.86
C SER A 113 6.50 -1.95 8.75
N VAL A 114 7.52 -1.81 7.90
CA VAL A 114 8.54 -2.83 7.66
C VAL A 114 9.91 -2.17 7.79
N PRO A 115 10.54 -2.18 8.98
CA PRO A 115 11.89 -1.68 9.16
C PRO A 115 12.89 -2.56 8.40
N LEU A 116 13.83 -1.94 7.71
CA LEU A 116 14.83 -2.61 6.90
C LEU A 116 16.19 -2.54 7.59
N ASP A 117 16.75 -3.72 7.86
CA ASP A 117 18.09 -3.88 8.44
C ASP A 117 19.09 -4.08 7.28
N PHE A 118 20.11 -3.21 7.18
CA PHE A 118 21.14 -3.24 6.12
C PHE A 118 22.50 -3.66 6.65
#